data_AF-A0A1F7ICW7-F1
#
_entry.id   AF-A0A1F7ICW7-F1
#
_cell.length_a   1.000
_cell.length_b   1.000
_cell.length_c   1.000
_cell.angle_alpha   90.00
_cell.angle_beta   90.00
_cell.angle_gamma   90.00
#
_symmetry.space_group_name_H-M   'P 1'
#
loop_
_entity.id
_entity.type
_entity.pdbx_description
1 polymer ?
#
loop_
_entity_poly.entity_id
_entity_poly.type
_entity_poly.pdbx_seq_one_letter_code
_entity_poly.pdbx_strand_id
1 'polypeptide(L)'
;MKNYLIIFDNAQPGYDFTFFHNFIVNSPQVNDWWHHFANVYVITTSLDAKIIADSIITNFPGLRFFVLNINFNEYNGVLHTNAWNWIKQKTGQFIKLKAAPQPKPFKLSDLLPPITSTPPTQNVGLEELMKLLNLKK
;
A
#
# COMPACT_ATOMS: atom_id res chain seq x y z
N MET A 1 -23.26 16.92 5.46
CA MET A 1 -22.61 15.60 5.34
C MET A 1 -21.20 15.70 5.89
N LYS A 2 -20.66 14.60 6.42
CA LYS A 2 -19.31 14.52 6.98
C LYS A 2 -18.49 13.50 6.19
N ASN A 3 -17.17 13.69 6.21
CA ASN A 3 -16.23 12.76 5.58
C ASN A 3 -15.54 11.95 6.67
N TYR A 4 -15.41 10.65 6.46
CA TYR A 4 -14.75 9.75 7.38
C TYR A 4 -13.71 8.92 6.66
N LEU A 5 -12.53 8.80 7.27
CA LEU A 5 -11.51 7.83 6.92
C LEU A 5 -11.78 6.55 7.70
N ILE A 6 -11.82 5.41 7.01
CA ILE A 6 -11.88 4.08 7.60
C ILE A 6 -10.59 3.37 7.20
N ILE A 7 -9.76 3.09 8.18
CA ILE A 7 -8.56 2.26 8.02
C ILE A 7 -8.87 0.89 8.59
N PHE A 8 -8.54 -0.18 7.88
CA PHE A 8 -8.79 -1.55 8.35
C PHE A 8 -7.55 -2.43 8.10
N ASP A 9 -7.43 -3.53 8.84
CA ASP A 9 -6.37 -4.49 8.62
C ASP A 9 -6.77 -5.52 7.55
N ASN A 10 -6.24 -5.38 6.33
CA ASN A 10 -6.53 -6.33 5.25
C ASN A 10 -5.78 -7.66 5.36
N ALA A 11 -4.75 -7.74 6.22
CA ALA A 11 -3.92 -8.94 6.38
C ALA A 11 -4.51 -9.92 7.39
N GLN A 12 -5.66 -9.60 7.98
CA GLN A 12 -6.33 -10.44 8.96
C GLN A 12 -6.84 -11.75 8.32
N PRO A 13 -6.45 -12.93 8.84
CA PRO A 13 -6.95 -14.20 8.32
C PRO A 13 -8.46 -14.35 8.48
N GLY A 14 -9.13 -14.95 7.49
CA GLY A 14 -10.58 -15.21 7.51
C GLY A 14 -11.45 -13.99 7.20
N TYR A 15 -10.85 -12.85 6.86
CA TYR A 15 -11.56 -11.66 6.44
C TYR A 15 -11.95 -11.71 4.97
N ASP A 16 -13.25 -11.56 4.69
CA ASP A 16 -13.76 -11.42 3.33
C ASP A 16 -13.77 -9.93 2.93
N PHE A 17 -12.73 -9.53 2.21
CA PHE A 17 -12.61 -8.18 1.65
C PHE A 17 -13.76 -7.84 0.69
N THR A 18 -14.25 -8.81 -0.10
CA THR A 18 -15.33 -8.58 -1.06
C THR A 18 -16.61 -8.22 -0.32
N PHE A 19 -16.91 -8.96 0.75
CA PHE A 19 -18.06 -8.67 1.61
C PHE A 19 -17.92 -7.30 2.27
N PHE A 20 -16.75 -6.94 2.81
CA PHE A 20 -16.53 -5.62 3.40
C PHE A 20 -16.64 -4.48 2.40
N HIS A 21 -16.04 -4.61 1.21
CA HIS A 21 -16.16 -3.63 0.14
C HIS A 21 -17.64 -3.39 -0.19
N ASN A 22 -18.40 -4.46 -0.42
CA ASN A 22 -19.83 -4.38 -0.73
C ASN A 22 -20.65 -3.76 0.42
N PHE A 23 -20.31 -4.06 1.67
CA PHE A 23 -20.95 -3.47 2.84
C PHE A 23 -20.75 -1.94 2.87
N ILE A 24 -19.55 -1.46 2.58
CA ILE A 24 -19.26 -0.02 2.57
C ILE A 24 -19.94 0.68 1.38
N VAL A 25 -19.73 0.19 0.15
CA VAL A 25 -20.13 0.93 -1.06
C VAL A 25 -21.63 0.85 -1.37
N ASN A 26 -22.33 -0.19 -0.90
CA ASN A 26 -23.77 -0.35 -1.12
C ASN A 26 -24.61 0.12 0.08
N SER A 27 -23.99 0.68 1.12
CA SER A 27 -24.73 1.21 2.27
C SER A 27 -25.59 2.41 1.83
N PRO A 28 -26.92 2.40 2.05
CA PRO A 28 -27.81 3.50 1.65
C PRO A 28 -27.46 4.84 2.29
N GLN A 29 -26.72 4.81 3.40
CA GLN A 29 -26.30 6.00 4.15
C GLN A 29 -24.95 6.55 3.69
N VAL A 30 -24.25 5.86 2.78
CA VAL A 30 -23.02 6.32 2.13
C VAL A 30 -23.40 7.05 0.85
N ASN A 31 -23.19 8.36 0.83
CA ASN A 31 -23.50 9.24 -0.30
C ASN A 31 -22.42 9.18 -1.39
N ASP A 32 -21.17 8.97 -0.99
CA ASP A 32 -20.03 8.83 -1.89
C ASP A 32 -18.88 8.12 -1.16
N TRP A 33 -17.97 7.52 -1.90
CA TRP A 33 -16.84 6.78 -1.36
C TRP A 33 -15.60 6.86 -2.27
N TRP A 34 -14.46 6.62 -1.65
CA TRP A 34 -13.14 6.62 -2.27
C TRP A 34 -12.31 5.49 -1.68
N HIS A 35 -11.68 4.67 -2.53
CA HIS A 35 -10.86 3.53 -2.11
C HIS A 35 -9.70 3.34 -3.10
N HIS A 36 -8.64 4.13 -2.95
CA HIS A 36 -7.43 4.03 -3.80
C HIS A 36 -6.20 3.50 -3.05
N PHE A 37 -6.34 3.20 -1.75
CA PHE A 37 -5.35 2.43 -1.00
C PHE A 37 -5.99 1.14 -0.50
N ALA A 38 -5.22 0.05 -0.49
CA ALA A 38 -5.72 -1.30 -0.23
C ALA A 38 -6.42 -1.49 1.14
N ASN A 39 -6.17 -0.59 2.09
CA ASN A 39 -6.64 -0.67 3.47
C ASN A 39 -7.38 0.60 3.94
N VAL A 40 -7.77 1.49 3.01
CA VAL A 40 -8.35 2.79 3.35
C VAL A 40 -9.60 3.04 2.53
N TYR A 41 -10.70 3.33 3.22
CA TYR A 41 -11.85 3.99 2.63
C TYR A 41 -11.93 5.44 3.10
N VAL A 42 -12.38 6.31 2.21
CA VAL A 42 -12.99 7.57 2.61
C VAL A 42 -14.44 7.53 2.20
N ILE A 43 -15.34 7.85 3.12
CA ILE A 43 -16.79 7.88 2.86
C ILE A 43 -17.37 9.25 3.18
N THR A 44 -18.33 9.68 2.37
CA THR A 44 -19.20 10.82 2.64
C THR A 44 -20.53 10.28 3.16
N THR A 45 -20.95 10.67 4.35
CA THR A 45 -22.19 10.16 4.97
C THR A 45 -22.85 11.18 5.90
N SER A 46 -24.11 10.93 6.23
CA SER A 46 -24.85 11.64 7.27
C SER A 46 -24.65 11.04 8.67
N LEU A 47 -24.09 9.83 8.78
CA LEU A 47 -23.83 9.15 10.05
C LEU A 47 -22.66 9.78 10.81
N ASP A 48 -22.60 9.49 12.10
CA ASP A 48 -21.43 9.75 12.92
C ASP A 48 -20.45 8.55 12.94
N ALA A 49 -19.23 8.79 13.42
CA ALA A 49 -18.18 7.77 13.51
C ALA A 49 -18.60 6.56 14.35
N LYS A 50 -19.40 6.78 15.41
CA LYS A 50 -19.80 5.73 16.32
C LYS A 50 -20.74 4.75 15.63
N ILE A 51 -21.75 5.25 14.92
CA ILE A 51 -22.70 4.42 14.17
C ILE A 51 -21.96 3.63 13.08
N ILE A 52 -21.01 4.26 12.37
CA ILE A 52 -20.18 3.57 11.38
C ILE A 52 -19.40 2.42 12.04
N ALA A 53 -18.71 2.70 13.15
CA ALA A 53 -17.91 1.71 13.86
C ALA A 53 -18.76 0.57 14.43
N ASP A 54 -19.88 0.88 15.08
CA ASP A 54 -20.82 -0.12 15.63
C ASP A 54 -21.36 -1.05 14.53
N SER A 55 -21.64 -0.49 13.35
CA SER A 55 -22.09 -1.27 12.19
C SER A 55 -21.00 -2.22 11.67
N ILE A 56 -19.73 -1.76 11.63
CA ILE A 56 -18.60 -2.63 11.25
C ILE A 56 -18.39 -3.73 12.29
N ILE A 57 -18.42 -3.41 13.59
CA ILE A 57 -18.26 -4.40 14.68
C ILE A 57 -19.33 -5.49 14.59
N THR A 58 -20.57 -5.10 14.29
CA THR A 58 -21.70 -6.02 14.21
C THR A 58 -21.58 -6.98 13.01
N ASN A 59 -21.14 -6.49 11.85
CA ASN A 59 -21.08 -7.29 10.62
C ASN A 59 -19.73 -8.00 10.40
N PHE A 60 -18.67 -7.50 11.04
CA PHE A 60 -17.28 -7.98 10.89
C PHE A 60 -16.63 -8.18 12.28
N PRO A 61 -17.16 -9.10 13.10
CA PRO A 61 -16.65 -9.30 14.45
C PRO A 61 -15.17 -9.68 14.44
N GLY A 62 -14.38 -8.99 15.25
CA GLY A 62 -12.93 -9.20 15.38
C GLY A 62 -12.08 -8.49 14.33
N LEU A 63 -12.65 -7.84 13.33
CA LEU A 63 -11.89 -7.01 12.38
C LEU A 63 -11.23 -5.84 13.12
N ARG A 64 -9.93 -5.63 12.89
CA ARG A 64 -9.23 -4.43 13.37
C ARG A 64 -9.43 -3.28 12.40
N PHE A 65 -10.01 -2.19 12.88
CA PHE A 65 -10.25 -0.99 12.08
C PHE A 65 -10.24 0.29 12.94
N PHE A 66 -10.19 1.43 12.27
CA PHE A 66 -10.23 2.77 12.88
C PHE A 66 -11.04 3.72 12.00
N VAL A 67 -11.98 4.45 12.62
CA VAL A 67 -12.83 5.44 11.95
C VAL A 67 -12.52 6.83 12.47
N LEU A 68 -12.20 7.75 11.57
CA LEU A 68 -11.76 9.10 11.87
C LEU A 68 -12.57 10.10 11.04
N ASN A 69 -13.11 11.15 11.67
CA ASN A 69 -13.64 12.28 10.91
C ASN A 69 -12.50 13.05 10.25
N ILE A 70 -12.60 13.31 8.95
CA ILE A 70 -11.58 14.07 8.22
C ILE A 70 -12.14 15.36 7.67
N ASN A 71 -11.29 16.39 7.68
CA ASN A 71 -11.53 17.66 7.01
C ASN A 71 -10.66 17.72 5.74
N PHE A 72 -11.25 18.12 4.62
CA PHE A 72 -10.55 18.30 3.35
C PHE A 72 -10.04 19.74 3.14
N ASN A 73 -9.95 20.57 4.17
CA ASN A 73 -9.39 21.92 4.04
C ASN A 73 -7.85 21.92 3.97
N GLU A 74 -7.21 20.86 4.44
CA GLU A 74 -5.75 20.73 4.46
C GLU A 74 -5.36 19.30 4.06
N TYR A 75 -4.73 19.16 2.90
CA TYR A 75 -4.31 17.87 2.37
C TYR A 75 -3.14 18.03 1.41
N ASN A 76 -2.26 17.04 1.35
CA ASN A 76 -1.12 16.99 0.44
C ASN A 76 -0.68 15.54 0.23
N GLY A 77 0.07 15.28 -0.83
CA GLY A 77 0.63 13.96 -1.10
C GLY A 77 0.76 13.67 -2.58
N VAL A 78 0.85 12.37 -2.88
CA VAL A 78 0.97 11.84 -4.24
C VAL A 78 -0.15 10.81 -4.44
N LEU A 79 -1.06 11.11 -5.37
CA LEU A 79 -2.19 10.26 -5.71
C LEU A 79 -2.35 10.22 -7.24
N HIS A 80 -3.04 9.19 -7.73
CA HIS A 80 -3.47 9.13 -9.12
C HIS A 80 -4.48 10.23 -9.44
N THR A 81 -4.57 10.61 -10.72
CA THR A 81 -5.47 11.69 -11.18
C THR A 81 -6.92 11.48 -10.75
N ASN A 82 -7.44 10.25 -10.85
CA ASN A 82 -8.83 9.95 -10.47
C ASN A 82 -9.07 10.19 -8.98
N ALA A 83 -8.13 9.77 -8.12
CA ALA A 83 -8.21 9.99 -6.69
C ALA A 83 -8.20 11.49 -6.34
N TRP A 84 -7.36 12.27 -7.02
CA TRP A 84 -7.34 13.71 -6.84
C TRP A 84 -8.63 14.40 -7.31
N ASN A 85 -9.17 13.97 -8.44
CA ASN A 85 -10.41 14.51 -8.98
C ASN A 85 -11.57 14.31 -8.01
N TRP A 86 -11.65 13.15 -7.36
CA TRP A 86 -12.64 12.88 -6.33
C TRP A 86 -12.53 13.87 -5.16
N ILE A 87 -11.33 14.08 -4.60
CA ILE A 87 -11.12 15.02 -3.49
C ILE A 87 -11.51 16.46 -3.89
N LYS A 88 -11.16 16.90 -5.11
CA LYS A 88 -11.52 18.24 -5.62
C LYS A 88 -13.02 18.48 -5.68
N GLN A 89 -13.79 17.46 -6.06
CA GLN A 89 -15.26 17.55 -6.06
C GLN A 89 -15.83 17.75 -4.66
N LYS A 90 -15.09 17.37 -3.60
CA LYS A 90 -15.49 17.56 -2.19
C LYS A 90 -15.13 18.93 -1.63
N THR A 91 -14.06 19.54 -2.14
CA THR A 91 -13.54 20.81 -1.60
C THR A 91 -13.95 22.03 -2.42
N GLY A 92 -14.32 21.83 -3.69
CA GLY A 92 -14.53 22.95 -4.62
C GLY A 92 -13.25 23.74 -4.91
N GLN A 93 -12.08 23.26 -4.48
CA GLN A 93 -10.81 23.96 -4.62
C GLN A 93 -10.00 23.46 -5.83
N PHE A 94 -9.51 24.40 -6.63
CA PHE A 94 -8.61 24.12 -7.75
C PHE A 94 -7.17 23.98 -7.25
N ILE A 95 -6.71 22.74 -7.03
CA ILE A 95 -5.29 22.48 -6.74
C ILE A 95 -4.54 22.11 -8.02
N LYS A 96 -3.37 22.75 -8.21
CA LYS A 96 -2.39 22.41 -9.23
C LYS A 96 -1.82 21.03 -8.90
N LEU A 97 -2.23 20.01 -9.64
CA LEU A 97 -1.85 18.62 -9.39
C LEU A 97 -0.33 18.46 -9.54
N LYS A 98 0.33 17.96 -8.50
CA LYS A 98 1.67 17.41 -8.64
C LYS A 98 1.51 15.96 -9.04
N ALA A 99 1.85 15.63 -10.28
CA ALA A 99 1.98 14.24 -10.69
C ALA A 99 3.02 13.56 -9.81
N ALA A 100 2.81 12.29 -9.48
CA ALA A 100 3.86 11.48 -8.88
C ALA A 100 5.12 11.59 -9.75
N PRO A 101 6.30 11.82 -9.17
CA PRO A 101 7.52 11.57 -9.92
C PRO A 101 7.45 10.13 -10.41
N GLN A 102 7.59 9.93 -11.73
CA GLN A 102 7.64 8.58 -12.27
C GLN A 102 8.84 7.87 -11.62
N PRO A 103 8.68 6.62 -11.13
CA PRO A 103 9.83 5.88 -10.64
C PRO A 103 10.87 5.85 -11.76
N LYS A 104 12.14 6.06 -11.40
CA LYS A 104 13.22 5.93 -12.38
C LYS A 104 13.08 4.55 -13.04
N PRO A 105 13.17 4.47 -14.38
CA PRO A 105 13.09 3.18 -15.05
C PRO A 105 14.15 2.27 -14.45
N PHE A 106 13.68 1.13 -13.96
CA PHE A 106 14.52 0.11 -13.37
C PHE A 106 15.46 -0.44 -14.44
N LYS A 107 16.77 -0.25 -14.31
CA LYS A 107 17.72 -0.82 -15.26
C LYS A 107 18.19 -2.16 -14.75
N LEU A 108 18.31 -3.16 -15.65
CA LEU A 108 18.86 -4.47 -15.30
C LEU A 108 20.29 -4.37 -14.72
N SER A 109 21.04 -3.33 -15.11
CA SER A 109 22.35 -2.99 -14.54
C SER A 109 22.31 -2.72 -13.04
N ASP A 110 21.17 -2.31 -12.50
CA ASP A 110 21.02 -1.96 -11.09
C ASP A 110 20.83 -3.21 -10.19
N LEU A 111 20.57 -4.37 -10.81
CA LEU A 111 20.46 -5.68 -10.14
C LEU A 111 21.75 -6.49 -10.16
N LEU A 112 22.66 -6.18 -11.08
CA LEU A 112 23.86 -6.95 -11.27
C LEU A 112 24.97 -6.37 -10.38
N PRO A 113 25.63 -7.18 -9.53
CA PRO A 113 26.83 -6.73 -8.85
C PRO A 113 27.86 -6.28 -9.90
N PRO A 114 28.69 -5.27 -9.61
CA PRO A 114 29.73 -4.84 -10.53
C PRO A 114 30.61 -6.05 -10.87
N ILE A 115 30.73 -6.34 -12.17
CA ILE A 115 31.60 -7.41 -12.66
C ILE A 115 33.04 -6.92 -12.47
N THR A 116 33.61 -7.11 -11.27
CA THR A 116 35.03 -6.90 -11.05
C THR A 116 35.76 -8.06 -11.71
N SER A 117 36.24 -7.85 -12.93
CA SER A 117 37.18 -8.77 -13.57
C SER A 117 38.55 -8.64 -12.89
N THR A 118 38.71 -9.18 -11.69
CA THR A 118 40.03 -9.54 -11.19
C THR A 118 40.41 -10.88 -11.82
N PRO A 119 41.53 -10.97 -12.56
CA PRO A 119 42.02 -12.25 -13.05
C PRO A 119 42.24 -13.18 -11.85
N PRO A 120 41.87 -14.47 -11.92
CA PRO A 120 42.23 -15.39 -10.87
C PRO A 120 43.76 -15.54 -10.86
N THR A 121 44.41 -15.07 -9.80
CA THR A 121 45.80 -15.43 -9.52
C THR A 121 45.82 -16.91 -9.16
N GLN A 122 45.89 -17.79 -10.15
CA GLN A 122 46.17 -19.21 -9.94
C GLN A 122 47.63 -19.36 -9.54
N ASN A 123 47.92 -19.17 -8.25
CA ASN A 123 49.06 -19.78 -7.59
C ASN A 123 48.54 -20.88 -6.67
N VAL A 124 47.89 -21.90 -7.25
CA VAL A 124 47.73 -23.17 -6.56
C VAL A 124 49.07 -23.87 -6.68
N GLY A 125 49.92 -23.71 -5.66
CA GLY A 125 51.20 -24.39 -5.59
C GLY A 125 51.00 -25.90 -5.63
N LEU A 126 51.92 -26.63 -6.29
CA LEU A 126 51.90 -28.10 -6.43
C LEU A 126 51.64 -28.85 -5.11
N GLU A 127 52.02 -28.26 -3.98
CA GLU A 127 51.74 -28.74 -2.61
C GLU A 127 50.24 -28.96 -2.32
N GLU A 128 49.36 -28.09 -2.82
CA GLU A 128 47.93 -28.12 -2.53
C GLU A 128 47.19 -29.16 -3.41
N LEU A 129 47.68 -29.38 -4.63
CA LEU A 129 47.24 -30.48 -5.50
C LEU A 129 47.64 -31.85 -4.94
N MET A 130 48.84 -31.96 -4.34
CA MET A 130 49.32 -33.20 -3.72
C MET A 130 48.50 -33.57 -2.48
N LYS A 131 48.01 -32.58 -1.72
CA LYS A 131 47.10 -32.79 -0.58
C LYS A 131 45.71 -33.29 -0.99
N LEU A 132 45.18 -32.83 -2.13
CA LEU A 132 43.84 -33.23 -2.60
C LEU A 132 43.80 -34.65 -3.19
N LEU A 133 44.93 -35.15 -3.70
CA LEU A 133 45.01 -36.48 -4.30
C LEU A 133 45.29 -37.61 -3.29
N ASN A 134 45.48 -37.29 -2.01
CA ASN A 134 45.68 -38.23 -0.90
C ASN A 134 46.64 -39.40 -1.22
N LEU A 135 47.68 -39.13 -2.01
CA LEU A 135 48.72 -40.09 -2.35
C LEU A 135 49.69 -40.21 -1.17
N LYS A 136 49.34 -41.08 -0.21
CA LYS A 136 50.32 -41.64 0.72
C LYS A 136 51.20 -42.65 -0.02
N LYS A 137 52.42 -42.24 -0.37
CA LYS A 137 53.69 -42.82 0.11
C LYS A 137 54.88 -42.21 -0.64
#